data_AF-A0AAW0Q8Q8-F1
#
_entry.id   AF-A0AAW0Q8Q8-F1
#
_cell.length_a   1.000
_cell.length_b   1.000
_cell.length_c   1.000
_cell.angle_alpha   90.00
_cell.angle_beta   90.00
_cell.angle_gamma   90.00
#
_symmetry.space_group_name_H-M   'P 1'
#
loop_
_entity.id
_entity.type
_entity.pdbx_description
1 polymer ?
#
loop_
_entity_poly.entity_id
_entity_poly.type
_entity_poly.pdbx_seq_one_letter_code
_entity_poly.pdbx_strand_id
1 'polypeptide(L)'
;MADSDIDQRLVVLRRQYLQLFEPDFLAWPPLKLLKNADVQAWLYKNLFDAGRLPHLPPPPYQIRVLELLMAKIEKAIEDPKQDEVSHTLVSHLGSLKANKLSPEQDPAQQNSYVTFTCPKERSDEPESTITILERRYLISGSKTTGFRTWEGALHLGAYLLSRRGQDIIRGKKILELGAGTGFLAILCGKQLAAKHVTTTDGDKGVVEALKENLELNGLDEEKVQAMPLWWGDDLKGTWVERECQTEPYDVVIGADITYEPGAIRALVATLRQLFDLRPGLSVIIAGVVRNAHTYETFRHECCKYLAHATMRKQWLINFAVASGFILEEVNFRAKSIREQSSLFYAAAVPVKILNITRANDKKVGNNEK
;
A
#
# COMPACT_ATOMS: atom_id res chain seq x y z
N MET A 1 26.64 19.10 -3.58
CA MET A 1 25.65 19.52 -2.56
C MET A 1 25.60 18.50 -1.43
N ALA A 2 25.62 18.95 -0.18
CA ALA A 2 25.25 18.09 0.96
C ALA A 2 23.73 17.81 0.90
N ASP A 3 23.28 16.64 1.38
CA ASP A 3 21.87 16.24 1.25
C ASP A 3 20.87 17.20 1.95
N SER A 4 21.34 18.06 2.85
CA SER A 4 20.53 19.05 3.57
C SER A 4 20.19 20.31 2.77
N ASP A 5 20.80 20.54 1.61
CA ASP A 5 20.62 21.75 0.78
C ASP A 5 19.87 21.45 -0.54
N ILE A 6 19.29 20.26 -0.65
CA ILE A 6 18.57 19.83 -1.86
C ILE A 6 17.16 20.40 -1.87
N ASP A 7 16.78 21.03 -2.98
CA ASP A 7 15.42 21.51 -3.23
C ASP A 7 14.40 20.35 -3.09
N GLN A 8 13.42 20.51 -2.21
CA GLN A 8 12.41 19.48 -1.93
C GLN A 8 11.64 19.03 -3.18
N ARG A 9 11.58 19.85 -4.24
CA ARG A 9 10.94 19.50 -5.51
C ARG A 9 11.73 18.42 -6.26
N LEU A 10 13.06 18.41 -6.14
CA LEU A 10 13.90 17.34 -6.69
C LEU A 10 13.66 16.02 -5.96
N VAL A 11 13.48 16.08 -4.64
CA VAL A 11 13.15 14.92 -3.81
C VAL A 11 11.77 14.36 -4.19
N VAL A 12 10.75 15.21 -4.31
CA VAL A 12 9.41 14.76 -4.75
C VAL A 12 9.45 14.14 -6.14
N LEU A 13 10.15 14.75 -7.11
CA LEU A 13 10.33 14.19 -8.45
C LEU A 13 10.96 12.79 -8.38
N ARG A 14 12.02 12.61 -7.58
CA ARG A 14 12.67 11.31 -7.39
C ARG A 14 11.71 10.27 -6.83
N ARG A 15 10.96 10.60 -5.78
CA ARG A 15 10.02 9.68 -5.16
C ARG A 15 8.91 9.28 -6.15
N GLN A 16 8.37 10.22 -6.92
CA GLN A 16 7.37 9.92 -7.95
C GLN A 16 7.94 9.08 -9.09
N TYR A 17 9.17 9.39 -9.53
CA TYR A 17 9.86 8.64 -10.57
C TYR A 17 10.05 7.17 -10.18
N LEU A 18 10.57 6.91 -8.97
CA LEU A 18 10.78 5.55 -8.47
C LEU A 18 9.47 4.81 -8.16
N GLN A 19 8.38 5.53 -7.96
CA GLN A 19 7.04 4.98 -7.80
C GLN A 19 6.27 4.81 -9.14
N LEU A 20 6.95 4.97 -10.27
CA LEU A 20 6.41 4.84 -11.63
C LEU A 20 5.17 5.71 -11.88
N PHE A 21 5.26 6.99 -11.55
CA PHE A 21 4.26 7.97 -11.95
C PHE A 21 4.29 8.22 -13.45
N GLU A 22 3.12 8.36 -14.08
CA GLU A 22 3.08 8.69 -15.51
C GLU A 22 3.90 9.97 -15.79
N PRO A 23 4.85 9.93 -16.75
CA PRO A 23 5.84 10.99 -16.94
C PRO A 23 5.27 12.41 -17.10
N ASP A 24 4.09 12.54 -17.71
CA ASP A 24 3.40 13.81 -17.92
C ASP A 24 2.86 14.42 -16.61
N PHE A 25 2.66 13.61 -15.58
CA PHE A 25 2.16 14.03 -14.26
C PHE A 25 3.25 14.12 -13.18
N LEU A 26 4.52 13.90 -13.53
CA LEU A 26 5.63 14.14 -12.63
C LEU A 26 5.69 15.61 -12.19
N ALA A 27 6.01 15.84 -10.93
CA ALA A 27 6.18 17.15 -10.32
C ALA A 27 7.55 17.74 -10.73
N TRP A 28 7.64 18.17 -11.98
CA TRP A 28 8.85 18.77 -12.54
C TRP A 28 9.27 20.03 -11.76
N PRO A 29 10.54 20.13 -11.33
CA PRO A 29 11.09 21.35 -10.75
C PRO A 29 11.05 22.54 -11.72
N PRO A 30 11.19 23.78 -11.23
CA PRO A 30 11.24 24.96 -12.09
C PRO A 30 12.35 24.85 -13.14
N LEU A 31 12.08 25.33 -14.36
CA LEU A 31 13.04 25.29 -15.48
C LEU A 31 14.40 25.91 -15.11
N LYS A 32 14.39 27.03 -14.37
CA LYS A 32 15.61 27.70 -13.88
C LYS A 32 16.48 26.81 -13.00
N LEU A 33 15.89 25.86 -12.28
CA LEU A 33 16.64 24.91 -11.45
C LEU A 33 17.24 23.80 -12.32
N LEU A 34 16.51 23.32 -13.33
CA LEU A 34 16.92 22.19 -14.16
C LEU A 34 18.16 22.48 -15.02
N LYS A 35 18.41 23.73 -15.41
CA LYS A 35 19.60 24.07 -16.21
C LYS A 35 20.92 24.03 -15.41
N ASN A 36 20.86 24.10 -14.08
CA ASN A 36 22.05 24.05 -13.24
C ASN A 36 22.76 22.68 -13.34
N ALA A 37 24.08 22.70 -13.62
CA ALA A 37 24.87 21.49 -13.83
C ALA A 37 24.89 20.54 -12.60
N ASP A 38 24.97 21.08 -11.39
CA ASP A 38 24.92 20.29 -10.15
C ASP A 38 23.56 19.61 -9.97
N VAL A 39 22.48 20.29 -10.38
CA VAL A 39 21.12 19.71 -10.36
C VAL A 39 21.00 18.58 -11.38
N GLN A 40 21.51 18.76 -12.60
CA GLN A 40 21.51 17.71 -13.61
C GLN A 40 22.33 16.48 -13.15
N ALA A 41 23.51 16.71 -12.54
CA ALA A 41 24.32 15.65 -11.95
C ALA A 41 23.58 14.93 -10.80
N TRP A 42 22.88 15.69 -9.96
CA TRP A 42 22.04 15.13 -8.90
C TRP A 42 20.92 14.26 -9.47
N LEU A 43 20.21 14.73 -10.51
CA LEU A 43 19.14 13.99 -11.17
C LEU A 43 19.65 12.67 -11.75
N TYR A 44 20.80 12.68 -12.46
CA TYR A 44 21.41 11.45 -12.96
C TYR A 44 21.66 10.44 -11.84
N LYS A 45 22.39 10.89 -10.82
CA LYS A 45 22.78 10.09 -9.66
C LYS A 45 21.60 9.48 -8.90
N ASN A 46 20.44 10.14 -8.92
CA ASN A 46 19.28 9.80 -8.10
C ASN A 46 18.09 9.22 -8.89
N LEU A 47 18.16 9.19 -10.22
CA LEU A 47 17.09 8.63 -11.07
C LEU A 47 17.61 7.54 -12.03
N PHE A 48 18.88 7.56 -12.42
CA PHE A 48 19.36 6.77 -13.56
C PHE A 48 20.64 5.97 -13.27
N ASP A 49 21.38 6.31 -12.22
CA ASP A 49 22.63 5.65 -11.85
C ASP A 49 22.39 4.27 -11.21
N ALA A 50 22.51 3.21 -12.02
CA ALA A 50 22.37 1.82 -11.59
C ALA A 50 23.41 1.39 -10.55
N GLY A 51 24.55 2.07 -10.48
CA GLY A 51 25.57 1.81 -9.44
C GLY A 51 25.13 2.26 -8.06
N ARG A 52 24.14 3.15 -7.97
CA ARG A 52 23.57 3.65 -6.71
C ARG A 52 22.16 3.14 -6.44
N LEU A 53 21.41 2.85 -7.50
CA LEU A 53 20.03 2.43 -7.44
C LEU A 53 19.91 0.99 -7.96
N PRO A 54 19.94 -0.01 -7.06
CA PRO A 54 19.89 -1.42 -7.49
C PRO A 54 18.56 -1.80 -8.15
N HIS A 55 17.48 -1.05 -7.87
CA HIS A 55 16.12 -1.32 -8.35
C HIS A 55 15.57 -0.14 -9.16
N LEU A 56 16.17 0.11 -10.32
CA LEU A 56 15.72 1.16 -11.23
C LEU A 56 14.38 0.79 -11.92
N PRO A 57 13.57 1.81 -12.28
CA PRO A 57 12.45 1.64 -13.20
C PRO A 57 12.82 0.95 -14.53
N PRO A 58 11.85 0.36 -15.24
CA PRO A 58 12.11 -0.28 -16.53
C PRO A 58 12.67 0.69 -17.58
N PRO A 59 13.61 0.26 -18.45
CA PRO A 59 14.21 1.12 -19.47
C PRO A 59 13.23 1.93 -20.34
N PRO A 60 12.08 1.39 -20.80
CA PRO A 60 11.12 2.19 -21.57
C PRO A 60 10.56 3.39 -20.79
N TYR A 61 10.35 3.24 -19.49
CA TYR A 61 9.92 4.31 -18.62
C TYR A 61 11.04 5.33 -18.41
N GLN A 62 12.28 4.87 -18.16
CA GLN A 62 13.45 5.75 -18.04
C GLN A 62 13.63 6.63 -19.28
N ILE A 63 13.50 6.05 -20.48
CA ILE A 63 13.59 6.76 -21.77
C ILE A 63 12.57 7.90 -21.82
N ARG A 64 11.28 7.62 -21.57
CA ARG A 64 10.20 8.63 -21.60
C ARG A 64 10.48 9.79 -20.63
N VAL A 65 10.92 9.47 -19.41
CA VAL A 65 11.23 10.50 -18.40
C VAL A 65 12.45 11.31 -18.81
N LEU A 66 13.50 10.66 -19.30
CA LEU A 66 14.74 11.32 -19.69
C LEU A 66 14.56 12.23 -20.92
N GLU A 67 13.75 11.81 -21.90
CA GLU A 67 13.37 12.65 -23.04
C GLU A 67 12.61 13.91 -22.60
N LEU A 68 11.64 13.77 -21.69
CA LEU A 68 10.92 14.93 -21.14
C LEU A 68 11.83 15.83 -20.28
N LEU A 69 12.75 15.25 -19.51
CA LEU A 69 13.73 16.00 -18.73
C LEU A 69 14.64 16.82 -19.66
N MET A 70 15.19 16.20 -20.70
CA MET A 70 16.06 16.86 -21.67
C MET A 70 15.33 17.99 -22.40
N ALA A 71 14.11 17.74 -22.90
CA ALA A 71 13.30 18.77 -23.55
C ALA A 71 13.00 19.97 -22.63
N LYS A 72 12.83 19.74 -21.32
CA LYS A 72 12.64 20.80 -20.32
C LYS A 72 13.93 21.58 -20.06
N ILE A 73 15.08 20.92 -20.01
CA ILE A 73 16.38 21.58 -19.86
C ILE A 73 16.67 22.43 -21.10
N GLU A 74 16.50 21.89 -22.30
CA GLU A 74 16.70 22.60 -23.57
C GLU A 74 15.85 23.88 -23.64
N LYS A 75 14.60 23.80 -23.21
CA LYS A 75 13.70 24.98 -23.13
C LYS A 75 14.17 26.02 -22.10
N ALA A 76 14.96 25.61 -21.10
CA ALA A 76 15.45 26.48 -20.02
C ALA A 76 16.79 27.16 -20.34
N ILE A 77 17.50 26.70 -21.38
CA ILE A 77 18.79 27.27 -21.81
C ILE A 77 18.56 28.69 -22.32
N GLU A 78 19.25 29.66 -21.71
CA GLU A 78 19.19 31.07 -22.11
C GLU A 78 20.51 31.51 -22.79
N ASP A 79 21.66 31.05 -22.28
CA ASP A 79 22.98 31.30 -22.85
C ASP A 79 23.65 29.95 -23.21
N PRO A 80 23.69 29.56 -24.50
CA PRO A 80 24.32 28.31 -24.94
C PRO A 80 25.82 28.19 -24.65
N LYS A 81 26.50 29.27 -24.23
CA LYS A 81 27.90 29.23 -23.79
C LYS A 81 28.06 28.83 -22.32
N GLN A 82 26.99 28.92 -21.54
CA GLN A 82 26.99 28.67 -20.09
C GLN A 82 26.03 27.55 -19.69
N ASP A 83 24.89 27.45 -20.35
CA ASP A 83 23.85 26.47 -20.10
C ASP A 83 23.91 25.36 -21.18
N GLU A 84 24.09 24.11 -20.76
CA GLU A 84 24.04 22.96 -21.65
C GLU A 84 23.30 21.77 -21.01
N VAL A 85 22.87 20.83 -21.85
CA VAL A 85 22.39 19.53 -21.38
C VAL A 85 23.59 18.67 -21.02
N SER A 86 23.57 18.08 -19.82
CA SER A 86 24.63 17.22 -19.33
C SER A 86 24.94 16.08 -20.30
N HIS A 87 26.22 15.97 -20.69
CA HIS A 87 26.72 14.85 -21.50
C HIS A 87 26.38 13.49 -20.89
N THR A 88 26.37 13.38 -19.56
CA THR A 88 26.02 12.14 -18.85
C THR A 88 24.57 11.73 -19.12
N LEU A 89 23.62 12.68 -19.10
CA LEU A 89 22.22 12.42 -19.43
C LEU A 89 22.06 11.99 -20.89
N VAL A 90 22.71 12.69 -21.82
CA VAL A 90 22.68 12.39 -23.26
C VAL A 90 23.24 10.99 -23.55
N SER A 91 24.42 10.69 -23.00
CA SER A 91 25.08 9.40 -23.17
C SER A 91 24.25 8.26 -22.60
N HIS A 92 23.63 8.46 -21.43
CA HIS A 92 22.75 7.48 -20.83
C HIS A 92 21.49 7.21 -21.68
N LEU A 93 20.86 8.25 -22.23
CA LEU A 93 19.72 8.09 -23.15
C LEU A 93 20.14 7.28 -24.40
N GLY A 94 21.31 7.60 -24.97
CA GLY A 94 21.87 6.86 -26.10
C GLY A 94 22.07 5.37 -25.78
N SER A 95 22.61 5.07 -24.60
CA SER A 95 22.78 3.69 -24.12
C SER A 95 21.45 2.94 -23.96
N LEU A 96 20.44 3.57 -23.33
CA LEU A 96 19.12 2.97 -23.16
C LEU A 96 18.45 2.66 -24.51
N LYS A 97 18.55 3.58 -25.49
CA LYS A 97 17.99 3.39 -26.82
C LYS A 97 18.70 2.29 -27.61
N ALA A 98 20.02 2.20 -27.52
CA ALA A 98 20.80 1.16 -28.18
C ALA A 98 20.48 -0.25 -27.65
N ASN A 99 20.18 -0.37 -26.36
CA ASN A 99 19.90 -1.64 -25.68
C ASN A 99 18.43 -2.09 -25.78
N LYS A 100 17.55 -1.36 -26.48
CA LYS A 100 16.14 -1.71 -26.63
C LYS A 100 15.95 -2.84 -27.66
N LEU A 101 16.34 -4.06 -27.27
CA LEU A 101 16.31 -5.27 -28.10
C LEU A 101 15.49 -6.36 -27.42
N SER A 102 14.17 -6.19 -27.30
CA SER A 102 13.26 -7.33 -27.11
C SER A 102 11.84 -6.97 -27.58
N PRO A 103 11.12 -7.89 -28.24
CA PRO A 103 9.75 -7.66 -28.68
C PRO A 103 8.82 -7.36 -27.49
N GLU A 104 7.81 -6.55 -27.77
CA GLU A 104 6.75 -6.09 -26.87
C GLU A 104 6.08 -7.26 -26.14
N GLN A 105 6.52 -7.52 -24.90
CA GLN A 105 5.72 -8.28 -23.95
C GLN A 105 4.57 -7.39 -23.47
N ASP A 106 3.41 -8.00 -23.19
CA ASP A 106 2.25 -7.29 -22.63
C ASP A 106 2.66 -6.52 -21.36
N PRO A 107 2.60 -5.18 -21.35
CA PRO A 107 2.98 -4.36 -20.20
C PRO A 107 2.22 -4.74 -18.91
N ALA A 108 1.01 -5.30 -19.03
CA ALA A 108 0.23 -5.74 -17.88
C ALA A 108 0.79 -7.01 -17.21
N GLN A 109 1.65 -7.77 -17.89
CA GLN A 109 2.29 -8.98 -17.37
C GLN A 109 3.74 -8.75 -16.92
N GLN A 110 4.31 -7.60 -17.27
CA GLN A 110 5.70 -7.28 -16.94
C GLN A 110 5.82 -6.79 -15.49
N ASN A 111 6.66 -7.49 -14.72
CA ASN A 111 7.04 -7.03 -13.39
C ASN A 111 7.98 -5.84 -13.49
N SER A 112 7.80 -4.87 -12.59
CA SER A 112 8.63 -3.67 -12.48
C SER A 112 8.92 -3.40 -11.01
N TYR A 113 10.13 -2.94 -10.71
CA TYR A 113 10.43 -2.41 -9.39
C TYR A 113 9.70 -1.08 -9.18
N VAL A 114 8.91 -1.01 -8.12
CA VAL A 114 8.21 0.19 -7.65
C VAL A 114 8.68 0.47 -6.24
N THR A 115 9.31 1.63 -6.05
CA THR A 115 9.84 2.00 -4.73
C THR A 115 8.96 3.08 -4.10
N PHE A 116 8.41 2.75 -2.95
CA PHE A 116 7.61 3.63 -2.11
C PHE A 116 8.50 4.24 -1.02
N THR A 117 8.55 5.56 -0.95
CA THR A 117 9.24 6.26 0.15
C THR A 117 8.29 6.44 1.32
N CYS A 118 8.75 6.15 2.53
CA CYS A 118 8.03 6.43 3.75
C CYS A 118 8.41 7.83 4.29
N PRO A 119 7.44 8.65 4.72
CA PRO A 119 7.71 9.95 5.31
C PRO A 119 8.52 9.81 6.60
N LYS A 120 9.46 10.74 6.82
CA LYS A 120 10.34 10.76 7.99
C LYS A 120 9.56 11.17 9.25
N GLU A 121 9.91 10.57 10.40
CA GLU A 121 9.53 11.13 11.69
C GLU A 121 10.44 12.31 12.09
N ARG A 122 11.73 12.24 11.72
CA ARG A 122 12.76 13.25 12.03
C ARG A 122 13.54 13.64 10.79
N SER A 123 13.93 14.92 10.67
CA SER A 123 14.64 15.46 9.50
C SER A 123 15.96 14.72 9.20
N ASP A 124 16.63 14.27 10.25
CA ASP A 124 18.01 13.80 10.22
C ASP A 124 18.14 12.29 9.93
N GLU A 125 17.03 11.57 9.88
CA GLU A 125 17.01 10.15 9.55
C GLU A 125 17.13 9.93 8.03
N PRO A 126 17.84 8.88 7.59
CA PRO A 126 17.86 8.50 6.18
C PRO A 126 16.43 8.19 5.70
N GLU A 127 16.13 8.48 4.44
CA GLU A 127 14.84 8.07 3.87
C GLU A 127 14.71 6.57 3.89
N SER A 128 13.58 6.11 4.42
CA SER A 128 13.26 4.69 4.43
C SER A 128 12.33 4.34 3.26
N THR A 129 12.62 3.24 2.59
CA THR A 129 11.91 2.81 1.39
C THR A 129 11.40 1.38 1.50
N ILE A 130 10.35 1.12 0.72
CA ILE A 130 9.78 -0.19 0.47
C ILE A 130 9.81 -0.40 -1.05
N THR A 131 10.58 -1.38 -1.51
CA THR A 131 10.66 -1.71 -2.94
C THR A 131 9.83 -2.96 -3.20
N ILE A 132 8.94 -2.90 -4.18
CA ILE A 132 8.07 -4.01 -4.54
C ILE A 132 8.29 -4.34 -6.01
N LEU A 133 8.42 -5.62 -6.32
CA LEU A 133 8.32 -6.15 -7.67
C LEU A 133 6.84 -6.41 -7.98
N GLU A 134 6.23 -5.55 -8.79
CA GLU A 134 4.80 -5.60 -9.11
C GLU A 134 4.49 -5.42 -10.60
N ARG A 135 3.30 -5.87 -11.03
CA ARG A 135 2.74 -5.65 -12.37
C ARG A 135 2.01 -4.30 -12.40
N ARG A 136 2.77 -3.22 -12.55
CA ARG A 136 2.27 -1.84 -12.42
C ARG A 136 1.06 -1.51 -13.30
N TYR A 137 1.00 -2.06 -14.51
CA TYR A 137 -0.05 -1.77 -15.49
C TYR A 137 -1.27 -2.68 -15.39
N LEU A 138 -1.35 -3.51 -14.34
CA LEU A 138 -2.52 -4.36 -14.10
C LEU A 138 -3.74 -3.51 -13.73
N ILE A 139 -4.86 -3.76 -14.41
CA ILE A 139 -6.13 -3.03 -14.24
C ILE A 139 -7.07 -3.72 -13.25
N SER A 140 -7.94 -2.92 -12.61
CA SER A 140 -8.96 -3.41 -11.69
C SER A 140 -9.95 -4.30 -12.44
N GLY A 141 -10.12 -5.56 -12.00
CA GLY A 141 -11.06 -6.52 -12.60
C GLY A 141 -10.41 -7.64 -13.43
N SER A 142 -9.08 -7.71 -13.52
CA SER A 142 -8.42 -8.93 -13.99
C SER A 142 -8.64 -10.08 -12.98
N LYS A 143 -8.52 -11.34 -13.41
CA LYS A 143 -8.59 -12.50 -12.49
C LYS A 143 -7.38 -12.59 -11.54
N THR A 144 -6.41 -11.67 -11.62
CA THR A 144 -5.10 -11.73 -10.96
C THR A 144 -4.71 -10.37 -10.35
N THR A 145 -5.59 -9.78 -9.52
CA THR A 145 -5.39 -8.44 -8.93
C THR A 145 -4.31 -8.34 -7.85
N GLY A 146 -3.79 -9.46 -7.35
CA GLY A 146 -2.82 -9.51 -6.24
C GLY A 146 -1.42 -9.00 -6.60
N PHE A 147 -1.08 -8.84 -7.88
CA PHE A 147 0.27 -8.46 -8.32
C PHE A 147 0.50 -6.94 -8.41
N ARG A 148 -0.34 -6.11 -7.79
CA ARG A 148 -0.21 -4.64 -7.80
C ARG A 148 -0.59 -4.04 -6.46
N THR A 149 0.17 -3.05 -6.01
CA THR A 149 -0.17 -2.24 -4.84
C THR A 149 -1.26 -1.23 -5.21
N TRP A 150 -2.42 -1.35 -4.56
CA TRP A 150 -3.60 -0.52 -4.82
C TRP A 150 -3.68 0.71 -3.91
N GLU A 151 -4.52 1.68 -4.28
CA GLU A 151 -4.60 2.98 -3.59
C GLU A 151 -5.06 2.85 -2.13
N GLY A 152 -5.91 1.87 -1.80
CA GLY A 152 -6.33 1.60 -0.43
C GLY A 152 -5.18 1.16 0.45
N ALA A 153 -4.24 0.37 -0.07
CA ALA A 153 -3.04 -0.06 0.67
C ALA A 153 -2.12 1.14 0.95
N LEU A 154 -1.92 2.02 -0.03
CA LEU A 154 -1.11 3.23 0.15
C LEU A 154 -1.78 4.23 1.12
N HIS A 155 -3.10 4.37 1.06
CA HIS A 155 -3.85 5.21 1.98
C HIS A 155 -3.82 4.67 3.42
N LEU A 156 -3.99 3.36 3.60
CA LEU A 156 -3.86 2.71 4.90
C LEU A 156 -2.42 2.83 5.42
N GLY A 157 -1.42 2.63 4.57
CA GLY A 157 -0.02 2.83 4.96
C GLY A 157 0.26 4.25 5.44
N ALA A 158 -0.25 5.27 4.72
CA ALA A 158 -0.15 6.66 5.15
C ALA A 158 -0.84 6.92 6.51
N TYR A 159 -1.95 6.24 6.79
CA TYR A 159 -2.59 6.29 8.10
C TYR A 159 -1.75 5.62 9.18
N LEU A 160 -1.22 4.42 8.91
CA LEU A 160 -0.41 3.64 9.86
C LEU A 160 0.92 4.34 10.21
N LEU A 161 1.46 5.14 9.28
CA LEU A 161 2.62 6.00 9.52
C LEU A 161 2.32 7.22 10.40
N SER A 162 1.06 7.62 10.57
CA SER A 162 0.68 8.68 11.51
C SER A 162 0.85 8.21 12.96
N ARG A 163 1.01 9.14 13.90
CA ARG A 163 1.15 8.81 15.34
C ARG A 163 0.06 7.85 15.85
N ARG A 164 -1.21 8.13 15.52
CA ARG A 164 -2.34 7.26 15.89
C ARG A 164 -2.27 5.88 15.24
N GLY A 165 -1.80 5.82 14.00
CA GLY A 165 -1.60 4.58 13.27
C GLY A 165 -0.46 3.72 13.86
N GLN A 166 0.63 4.35 14.28
CA GLN A 166 1.75 3.65 14.90
C GLN A 166 1.37 3.00 16.22
N ASP A 167 0.55 3.65 17.04
CA ASP A 167 0.07 3.10 18.31
C ASP A 167 -0.73 1.80 18.14
N ILE A 168 -1.28 1.57 16.94
CA ILE A 168 -2.02 0.35 16.59
C ILE A 168 -1.07 -0.79 16.21
N ILE A 169 0.13 -0.50 15.69
CA ILE A 169 1.03 -1.50 15.09
C ILE A 169 2.27 -1.78 15.96
N ARG A 170 2.82 -0.76 16.62
CA ARG A 170 4.10 -0.85 17.34
C ARG A 170 4.03 -1.90 18.45
N GLY A 171 4.92 -2.90 18.37
CA GLY A 171 5.00 -4.00 19.33
C GLY A 171 3.82 -4.98 19.27
N LYS A 172 2.94 -4.87 18.25
CA LYS A 172 1.76 -5.72 18.10
C LYS A 172 1.98 -6.88 17.13
N LYS A 173 1.23 -7.96 17.32
CA LYS A 173 1.12 -9.07 16.36
C LYS A 173 0.00 -8.80 15.37
N ILE A 174 0.33 -8.81 14.08
CA ILE A 174 -0.57 -8.39 13.01
C ILE A 174 -0.90 -9.57 12.12
N LEU A 175 -2.18 -9.73 11.76
CA LEU A 175 -2.62 -10.59 10.65
C LEU A 175 -3.05 -9.70 9.49
N GLU A 176 -2.43 -9.83 8.32
CA GLU A 176 -2.87 -9.15 7.10
C GLU A 176 -3.70 -10.11 6.23
N LEU A 177 -4.90 -9.67 5.82
CA LEU A 177 -5.79 -10.39 4.91
C LEU A 177 -5.74 -9.77 3.50
N GLY A 178 -5.48 -10.60 2.49
CA GLY A 178 -5.46 -10.18 1.09
C GLY A 178 -4.30 -9.23 0.80
N ALA A 179 -3.10 -9.70 1.11
CA ALA A 179 -1.88 -8.91 1.09
C ALA A 179 -1.48 -8.42 -0.31
N GLY A 180 -1.82 -9.17 -1.36
CA GLY A 180 -1.35 -8.90 -2.71
C GLY A 180 0.18 -8.84 -2.77
N THR A 181 0.71 -7.64 -2.96
CA THR A 181 2.16 -7.38 -3.04
C THR A 181 2.88 -7.40 -1.69
N GLY A 182 2.15 -7.33 -0.57
CA GLY A 182 2.73 -7.30 0.78
C GLY A 182 3.17 -5.93 1.27
N PHE A 183 2.76 -4.86 0.59
CA PHE A 183 3.16 -3.49 0.95
C PHE A 183 2.92 -3.18 2.44
N LEU A 184 1.75 -3.53 3.00
CA LEU A 184 1.44 -3.22 4.40
C LEU A 184 2.21 -4.13 5.36
N ALA A 185 2.39 -5.41 5.06
CA ALA A 185 3.24 -6.28 5.87
C ALA A 185 4.66 -5.77 5.97
N ILE A 186 5.26 -5.39 4.84
CA ILE A 186 6.61 -4.83 4.81
C ILE A 186 6.65 -3.52 5.59
N LEU A 187 5.65 -2.65 5.43
CA LEU A 187 5.54 -1.41 6.20
C LEU A 187 5.48 -1.69 7.71
N CYS A 188 4.63 -2.63 8.14
CA CYS A 188 4.45 -2.98 9.55
C CYS A 188 5.72 -3.58 10.16
N GLY A 189 6.34 -4.53 9.47
CA GLY A 189 7.54 -5.23 9.92
C GLY A 189 8.78 -4.32 9.92
N LYS A 190 8.99 -3.56 8.84
CA LYS A 190 10.21 -2.78 8.60
C LYS A 190 10.17 -1.38 9.22
N GLN A 191 9.02 -0.69 9.19
CA GLN A 191 8.93 0.73 9.53
C GLN A 191 8.18 1.01 10.83
N LEU A 192 7.18 0.18 11.17
CA LEU A 192 6.28 0.45 12.30
C LEU A 192 6.59 -0.38 13.54
N ALA A 193 7.68 -1.15 13.51
CA ALA A 193 8.13 -1.99 14.61
C ALA A 193 7.04 -2.94 15.14
N ALA A 194 6.25 -3.55 14.24
CA ALA A 194 5.38 -4.67 14.61
C ALA A 194 6.20 -5.77 15.29
N LYS A 195 5.62 -6.47 16.28
CA LYS A 195 6.29 -7.60 16.93
C LYS A 195 6.47 -8.75 15.94
N HIS A 196 5.41 -9.07 15.21
CA HIS A 196 5.37 -10.09 14.16
C HIS A 196 4.21 -9.76 13.21
N VAL A 197 4.35 -10.11 11.93
CA VAL A 197 3.28 -9.99 10.94
C VAL A 197 3.08 -11.31 10.23
N THR A 198 1.89 -11.88 10.31
CA THR A 198 1.47 -12.98 9.43
C THR A 198 0.68 -12.37 8.29
N THR A 199 1.19 -12.44 7.07
CA THR A 199 0.59 -11.83 5.89
C THR A 199 0.04 -12.89 4.95
N THR A 200 -1.19 -12.70 4.47
CA THR A 200 -1.93 -13.78 3.80
C THR A 200 -2.58 -13.38 2.50
N ASP A 201 -2.60 -14.32 1.56
CA ASP A 201 -3.40 -14.24 0.34
C ASP A 201 -3.98 -15.63 0.02
N GLY A 202 -5.07 -15.67 -0.75
CA GLY A 202 -5.71 -16.92 -1.15
C GLY A 202 -5.00 -17.58 -2.34
N ASP A 203 -4.35 -16.80 -3.20
CA ASP A 203 -3.64 -17.31 -4.37
C ASP A 203 -2.19 -17.68 -4.02
N LYS A 204 -1.81 -18.95 -4.25
CA LYS A 204 -0.45 -19.43 -3.93
C LYS A 204 0.63 -18.72 -4.73
N GLY A 205 0.38 -18.37 -5.99
CA GLY A 205 1.34 -17.62 -6.81
C GLY A 205 1.54 -16.20 -6.29
N VAL A 206 0.49 -15.57 -5.74
CA VAL A 206 0.61 -14.30 -5.02
C VAL A 206 1.40 -14.46 -3.74
N VAL A 207 1.18 -15.53 -2.96
CA VAL A 207 1.96 -15.81 -1.73
C VAL A 207 3.44 -16.02 -2.02
N GLU A 208 3.81 -16.67 -3.13
CA GLU A 208 5.23 -16.78 -3.51
C GLU A 208 5.82 -15.44 -3.95
N ALA A 209 5.11 -14.65 -4.75
CA ALA A 209 5.56 -13.29 -5.10
C ALA A 209 5.65 -12.35 -3.88
N LEU A 210 4.79 -12.56 -2.89
CA LEU A 210 4.82 -11.88 -1.60
C LEU A 210 6.13 -12.20 -0.85
N LYS A 211 6.54 -13.47 -0.78
CA LYS A 211 7.83 -13.87 -0.17
C LYS A 211 9.02 -13.21 -0.85
N GLU A 212 9.04 -13.19 -2.20
CA GLU A 212 10.08 -12.47 -2.96
C GLU A 212 10.15 -10.99 -2.56
N ASN A 213 9.00 -10.34 -2.34
CA ASN A 213 8.94 -8.95 -1.89
C ASN A 213 9.39 -8.76 -0.42
N LEU A 214 9.19 -9.75 0.46
CA LEU A 214 9.73 -9.71 1.83
C LEU A 214 11.26 -9.77 1.80
N GLU A 215 11.83 -10.71 1.05
CA GLU A 215 13.27 -10.87 0.88
C GLU A 215 13.91 -9.62 0.26
N LEU A 216 13.28 -9.05 -0.77
CA LEU A 216 13.70 -7.79 -1.41
C LEU A 216 13.82 -6.62 -0.42
N ASN A 217 13.09 -6.69 0.71
CA ASN A 217 13.11 -5.67 1.75
C ASN A 217 13.93 -6.06 2.99
N GLY A 218 14.64 -7.20 2.95
CA GLY A 218 15.48 -7.69 4.03
C GLY A 218 14.69 -8.15 5.25
N LEU A 219 13.48 -8.66 5.05
CA LEU A 219 12.65 -9.22 6.12
C LEU A 219 12.75 -10.75 6.11
N ASP A 220 12.99 -11.33 7.29
CA ASP A 220 12.95 -12.77 7.51
C ASP A 220 11.55 -13.24 7.95
N GLU A 221 11.37 -14.57 7.95
CA GLU A 221 10.10 -15.20 8.34
C GLU A 221 9.79 -15.04 9.84
N GLU A 222 10.80 -14.78 10.69
CA GLU A 222 10.57 -14.50 12.12
C GLU A 222 9.87 -13.16 12.31
N LYS A 223 10.20 -12.16 11.48
CA LYS A 223 9.58 -10.84 11.51
C LYS A 223 8.28 -10.78 10.74
N VAL A 224 8.25 -11.31 9.53
CA VAL A 224 7.09 -11.31 8.63
C VAL A 224 6.97 -12.65 7.91
N GLN A 225 5.89 -13.38 8.17
CA GLN A 225 5.64 -14.68 7.56
C GLN A 225 4.50 -14.62 6.54
N ALA A 226 4.73 -15.14 5.34
CA ALA A 226 3.72 -15.23 4.29
C ALA A 226 3.02 -16.61 4.29
N MET A 227 1.69 -16.62 4.44
CA MET A 227 0.90 -17.84 4.58
C MET A 227 -0.34 -17.84 3.68
N PRO A 228 -0.73 -18.98 3.08
CA PRO A 228 -1.97 -19.05 2.32
C PRO A 228 -3.18 -19.02 3.26
N LEU A 229 -4.18 -18.20 2.91
CA LEU A 229 -5.47 -18.16 3.58
C LEU A 229 -6.58 -17.79 2.58
N TRP A 230 -7.42 -18.77 2.25
CA TRP A 230 -8.62 -18.53 1.47
C TRP A 230 -9.76 -18.10 2.38
N TRP A 231 -10.41 -16.98 2.07
CA TRP A 231 -11.51 -16.50 2.91
C TRP A 231 -12.73 -17.41 2.80
N GLY A 232 -13.49 -17.51 3.89
CA GLY A 232 -14.66 -18.37 4.00
C GLY A 232 -14.37 -19.81 4.43
N ASP A 233 -13.11 -20.26 4.35
CA ASP A 233 -12.71 -21.57 4.87
C ASP A 233 -12.85 -21.63 6.41
N ASP A 234 -13.08 -22.82 6.94
CA ASP A 234 -13.12 -23.06 8.39
C ASP A 234 -11.70 -22.92 8.98
N LEU A 235 -11.53 -22.05 9.96
CA LEU A 235 -10.27 -21.80 10.64
C LEU A 235 -9.98 -22.87 11.70
N LYS A 236 -10.97 -23.67 12.11
CA LYS A 236 -10.82 -24.72 13.11
C LYS A 236 -9.85 -25.81 12.64
N GLY A 237 -8.91 -26.19 13.52
CA GLY A 237 -7.87 -27.17 13.23
C GLY A 237 -6.77 -26.67 12.28
N THR A 238 -6.82 -25.41 11.84
CA THR A 238 -5.82 -24.84 10.95
C THR A 238 -4.64 -24.22 11.72
N TRP A 239 -3.67 -23.66 11.01
CA TRP A 239 -2.60 -22.87 11.61
C TRP A 239 -3.13 -21.58 12.27
N VAL A 240 -4.20 -20.99 11.74
CA VAL A 240 -4.78 -19.73 12.25
C VAL A 240 -5.35 -19.90 13.66
N GLU A 241 -6.10 -20.98 13.89
CA GLU A 241 -6.62 -21.29 15.24
C GLU A 241 -5.48 -21.55 16.22
N ARG A 242 -4.46 -22.31 15.80
CA ARG A 242 -3.31 -22.62 16.66
C ARG A 242 -2.54 -21.36 17.05
N GLU A 243 -2.25 -20.47 16.11
CA GLU A 243 -1.60 -19.19 16.42
C GLU A 243 -2.47 -18.30 17.31
N CYS A 244 -3.78 -18.23 17.06
CA CYS A 244 -4.70 -17.50 17.93
C CYS A 244 -4.71 -18.03 19.38
N GLN A 245 -4.45 -19.32 19.59
CA GLN A 245 -4.44 -19.94 20.92
C GLN A 245 -3.11 -19.78 21.65
N THR A 246 -1.97 -19.87 20.96
CA THR A 246 -0.64 -19.79 21.57
C THR A 246 -0.15 -18.35 21.70
N GLU A 247 -0.38 -17.56 20.67
CA GLU A 247 0.26 -16.27 20.44
C GLU A 247 -0.67 -15.34 19.64
N PRO A 248 -1.81 -14.92 20.24
CA PRO A 248 -2.90 -14.28 19.52
C PRO A 248 -2.52 -12.98 18.83
N TYR A 249 -3.13 -12.73 17.67
CA TYR A 249 -3.06 -11.45 16.99
C TYR A 249 -3.74 -10.35 17.81
N ASP A 250 -3.11 -9.17 17.79
CA ASP A 250 -3.67 -7.96 18.39
C ASP A 250 -4.58 -7.23 17.40
N VAL A 251 -4.19 -7.20 16.12
CA VAL A 251 -4.84 -6.42 15.06
C VAL A 251 -4.86 -7.21 13.76
N VAL A 252 -5.98 -7.16 13.04
CA VAL A 252 -6.06 -7.58 11.64
C VAL A 252 -6.03 -6.34 10.76
N ILE A 253 -5.30 -6.37 9.65
CA ILE A 253 -5.34 -5.33 8.63
C ILE A 253 -5.70 -5.90 7.26
N GLY A 254 -6.23 -5.07 6.38
CA GLY A 254 -6.46 -5.43 4.99
C GLY A 254 -6.77 -4.21 4.14
N ALA A 255 -6.45 -4.25 2.85
CA ALA A 255 -6.69 -3.13 1.96
C ALA A 255 -7.21 -3.59 0.60
N ASP A 256 -8.23 -2.89 0.10
CA ASP A 256 -8.90 -3.19 -1.17
C ASP A 256 -9.37 -4.65 -1.28
N ILE A 257 -9.91 -5.18 -0.16
CA ILE A 257 -10.44 -6.54 -0.03
C ILE A 257 -11.98 -6.62 -0.06
N THR A 258 -12.65 -5.49 -0.30
CA THR A 258 -14.12 -5.35 -0.28
C THR A 258 -14.68 -4.97 -1.66
N TYR A 259 -14.22 -5.64 -2.72
CA TYR A 259 -14.49 -5.23 -4.11
C TYR A 259 -15.52 -6.09 -4.85
N GLU A 260 -15.76 -7.33 -4.40
CA GLU A 260 -16.64 -8.29 -5.08
C GLU A 260 -17.62 -8.93 -4.08
N PRO A 261 -18.94 -9.00 -4.38
CA PRO A 261 -19.94 -9.47 -3.41
C PRO A 261 -19.73 -10.89 -2.86
N GLY A 262 -19.23 -11.83 -3.67
CA GLY A 262 -18.88 -13.18 -3.23
C GLY A 262 -17.74 -13.16 -2.21
N ALA A 263 -16.64 -12.51 -2.56
CA ALA A 263 -15.48 -12.29 -1.70
C ALA A 263 -15.86 -11.58 -0.39
N ILE A 264 -16.77 -10.61 -0.42
CA ILE A 264 -17.27 -9.92 0.77
C ILE A 264 -17.89 -10.91 1.78
N ARG A 265 -18.73 -11.84 1.32
CA ARG A 265 -19.38 -12.81 2.22
C ARG A 265 -18.35 -13.75 2.85
N ALA A 266 -17.41 -14.22 2.04
CA ALA A 266 -16.32 -15.07 2.48
C ALA A 266 -15.41 -14.36 3.50
N LEU A 267 -15.00 -13.12 3.21
CA LEU A 267 -14.23 -12.27 4.11
C LEU A 267 -14.95 -12.08 5.45
N VAL A 268 -16.23 -11.70 5.42
CA VAL A 268 -17.01 -11.49 6.65
C VAL A 268 -17.15 -12.79 7.45
N ALA A 269 -17.27 -13.95 6.80
CA ALA A 269 -17.26 -15.24 7.48
C ALA A 269 -15.91 -15.51 8.17
N THR A 270 -14.79 -15.24 7.52
CA THR A 270 -13.44 -15.32 8.14
C THR A 270 -13.31 -14.36 9.32
N LEU A 271 -13.75 -13.10 9.19
CA LEU A 271 -13.73 -12.14 10.29
C LEU A 271 -14.52 -12.65 11.50
N ARG A 272 -15.69 -13.26 11.30
CA ARG A 272 -16.50 -13.81 12.40
C ARG A 272 -15.75 -14.89 13.16
N GLN A 273 -15.15 -15.83 12.43
CA GLN A 273 -14.34 -16.90 13.03
C GLN A 273 -13.14 -16.32 13.81
N LEU A 274 -12.45 -15.30 13.26
CA LEU A 274 -11.38 -14.60 13.97
C LEU A 274 -11.86 -13.92 15.27
N PHE A 275 -13.04 -13.29 15.24
CA PHE A 275 -13.65 -12.70 16.44
C PHE A 275 -14.18 -13.74 17.44
N ASP A 276 -14.54 -14.94 17.01
CA ASP A 276 -14.91 -16.05 17.90
C ASP A 276 -13.66 -16.61 18.61
N LEU A 277 -12.54 -16.70 17.90
CA LEU A 277 -11.24 -17.06 18.47
C LEU A 277 -10.69 -15.95 19.39
N ARG A 278 -10.92 -14.67 19.03
CA ARG A 278 -10.42 -13.50 19.76
C ARG A 278 -11.48 -12.38 19.83
N PRO A 279 -12.38 -12.39 20.84
CA PRO A 279 -13.44 -11.38 20.95
C PRO A 279 -12.96 -9.93 21.07
N GLY A 280 -11.76 -9.71 21.62
CA GLY A 280 -11.15 -8.38 21.77
C GLY A 280 -10.30 -7.91 20.58
N LEU A 281 -10.39 -8.59 19.43
CA LEU A 281 -9.64 -8.24 18.22
C LEU A 281 -10.07 -6.86 17.68
N SER A 282 -9.14 -6.14 17.06
CA SER A 282 -9.46 -4.96 16.24
C SER A 282 -9.09 -5.26 14.79
N VAL A 283 -9.97 -4.92 13.86
CA VAL A 283 -9.77 -5.16 12.43
C VAL A 283 -9.81 -3.83 11.70
N ILE A 284 -8.79 -3.51 10.92
CA ILE A 284 -8.69 -2.25 10.17
C ILE A 284 -8.66 -2.54 8.69
N ILE A 285 -9.71 -2.14 7.98
CA ILE A 285 -9.82 -2.37 6.54
C ILE A 285 -9.90 -1.03 5.82
N ALA A 286 -9.03 -0.84 4.84
CA ALA A 286 -9.13 0.27 3.90
C ALA A 286 -9.70 -0.19 2.56
N GLY A 287 -10.44 0.68 1.88
CA GLY A 287 -10.95 0.38 0.55
C GLY A 287 -11.31 1.62 -0.23
N VAL A 288 -11.04 1.56 -1.53
CA VAL A 288 -11.49 2.59 -2.48
C VAL A 288 -12.97 2.37 -2.80
N VAL A 289 -13.80 3.38 -2.55
CA VAL A 289 -15.25 3.32 -2.82
C VAL A 289 -15.51 3.64 -4.30
N ARG A 290 -15.23 2.67 -5.17
CA ARG A 290 -15.51 2.76 -6.63
C ARG A 290 -16.98 2.50 -6.95
N ASN A 291 -17.63 1.65 -6.15
CA ASN A 291 -19.05 1.34 -6.25
C ASN A 291 -19.68 1.42 -4.86
N ALA A 292 -20.57 2.40 -4.67
CA ALA A 292 -21.29 2.60 -3.41
C ALA A 292 -22.11 1.36 -3.00
N HIS A 293 -22.66 0.61 -3.96
CA HIS A 293 -23.42 -0.60 -3.69
C HIS A 293 -22.54 -1.70 -3.07
N THR A 294 -21.32 -1.89 -3.59
CA THR A 294 -20.37 -2.87 -3.04
C THR A 294 -19.95 -2.49 -1.62
N TYR A 295 -19.69 -1.21 -1.38
CA TYR A 295 -19.35 -0.69 -0.05
C TYR A 295 -20.50 -0.92 0.96
N GLU A 296 -21.73 -0.57 0.58
CA GLU A 296 -22.90 -0.82 1.44
C GLU A 296 -23.20 -2.31 1.61
N THR A 297 -22.90 -3.14 0.60
CA THR A 297 -22.99 -4.61 0.72
C THR A 297 -22.04 -5.11 1.80
N PHE A 298 -20.78 -4.65 1.82
CA PHE A 298 -19.83 -5.02 2.88
C PHE A 298 -20.34 -4.64 4.27
N ARG A 299 -20.78 -3.38 4.44
CA ARG A 299 -21.35 -2.90 5.71
C ARG A 299 -22.56 -3.73 6.14
N HIS A 300 -23.45 -4.02 5.20
CA HIS A 300 -24.65 -4.79 5.44
C HIS A 300 -24.33 -6.24 5.83
N GLU A 301 -23.38 -6.89 5.16
CA GLU A 301 -22.94 -8.25 5.51
C GLU A 301 -22.28 -8.30 6.89
N CYS A 302 -21.49 -7.29 7.29
CA CYS A 302 -20.97 -7.18 8.65
C CYS A 302 -22.08 -7.09 9.71
N CYS A 303 -23.21 -6.45 9.40
CA CYS A 303 -24.34 -6.28 10.32
C CYS A 303 -25.35 -7.43 10.31
N LYS A 304 -25.32 -8.30 9.28
CA LYS A 304 -26.42 -9.22 8.95
C LYS A 304 -26.66 -10.40 9.90
N TYR A 305 -25.74 -10.71 10.82
CA TYR A 305 -25.79 -11.99 11.55
C TYR A 305 -25.58 -11.87 13.07
N LEU A 306 -26.72 -11.82 13.78
CA LEU A 306 -27.04 -12.73 14.91
C LEU A 306 -28.55 -13.07 15.00
N ALA A 307 -29.33 -12.81 13.94
CA ALA A 307 -30.77 -13.08 13.93
C ALA A 307 -31.15 -14.57 13.75
N HIS A 308 -30.23 -15.43 13.26
CA HIS A 308 -30.52 -16.85 13.03
C HIS A 308 -30.40 -17.75 14.28
N ALA A 309 -29.68 -17.32 15.32
CA ALA A 309 -29.61 -18.05 16.59
C ALA A 309 -30.85 -17.82 17.49
N THR A 310 -31.68 -16.82 17.15
CA THR A 310 -32.83 -16.41 17.96
C THR A 310 -34.12 -16.29 17.13
N MET A 311 -34.35 -17.20 16.16
CA MET A 311 -35.67 -17.36 15.52
C MET A 311 -36.69 -18.05 16.44
N ARG A 312 -36.89 -17.46 17.62
CA ARG A 312 -38.09 -17.61 18.46
C ARG A 312 -38.46 -16.25 19.03
N LYS A 313 -38.83 -15.30 18.15
CA LYS A 313 -39.93 -14.33 18.30
C LYS A 313 -39.79 -13.21 17.28
N GLN A 314 -40.68 -13.26 16.30
CA GLN A 314 -40.90 -12.25 15.28
C GLN A 314 -41.69 -11.08 15.88
N TRP A 315 -41.02 -10.09 16.46
CA TRP A 315 -41.50 -8.70 16.59
C TRP A 315 -40.44 -7.88 17.32
N LEU A 316 -39.76 -6.98 16.62
CA LEU A 316 -39.10 -5.73 17.08
C LEU A 316 -38.09 -5.29 15.99
N ILE A 317 -38.57 -4.54 14.99
CA ILE A 317 -37.73 -3.98 13.91
C ILE A 317 -37.22 -2.55 14.25
N ASN A 318 -37.56 -2.00 15.41
CA ASN A 318 -37.04 -0.69 15.84
C ASN A 318 -36.18 -0.89 17.10
N PHE A 319 -34.87 -0.64 16.98
CA PHE A 319 -33.73 -1.01 17.86
C PHE A 319 -33.09 -2.39 17.61
N ALA A 320 -32.42 -2.55 16.46
CA ALA A 320 -31.45 -3.63 16.26
C ALA A 320 -30.11 -3.32 16.97
N VAL A 321 -30.06 -3.50 18.29
CA VAL A 321 -28.81 -3.90 18.97
C VAL A 321 -28.91 -5.40 19.15
N ALA A 322 -28.58 -6.14 18.08
CA ALA A 322 -28.44 -7.59 18.09
C ALA A 322 -27.08 -7.93 17.48
N SER A 323 -26.03 -7.71 18.28
CA SER A 323 -24.79 -8.51 18.31
C SER A 323 -23.96 -8.64 17.00
N GLY A 324 -24.02 -7.67 16.08
CA GLY A 324 -23.13 -7.60 14.91
C GLY A 324 -21.76 -6.98 15.18
N PHE A 325 -20.97 -6.79 14.12
CA PHE A 325 -19.76 -5.96 14.18
C PHE A 325 -20.13 -4.47 14.31
N ILE A 326 -19.34 -3.72 15.07
CA ILE A 326 -19.36 -2.26 15.11
C ILE A 326 -18.37 -1.77 14.08
N LEU A 327 -18.83 -0.96 13.13
CA LEU A 327 -18.02 -0.38 12.06
C LEU A 327 -17.88 1.13 12.32
N GLU A 328 -16.66 1.55 12.63
CA GLU A 328 -16.32 2.96 12.83
C GLU A 328 -15.43 3.45 11.69
N GLU A 329 -15.84 4.54 11.02
CA GLU A 329 -14.97 5.18 10.04
C GLU A 329 -13.85 5.94 10.75
N VAL A 330 -12.62 5.58 10.42
CA VAL A 330 -11.43 6.28 10.90
C VAL A 330 -11.34 7.61 10.18
N ASN A 331 -11.46 8.71 10.94
CA ASN A 331 -11.28 10.06 10.39
C ASN A 331 -9.82 10.28 9.97
N PHE A 332 -9.50 9.94 8.73
CA PHE A 332 -8.21 10.16 8.08
C PHE A 332 -8.45 10.48 6.61
N ARG A 333 -8.33 11.76 6.24
CA ARG A 333 -8.70 12.23 4.91
C ARG A 333 -7.56 11.97 3.90
N ALA A 334 -7.90 11.40 2.74
CA ALA A 334 -6.99 11.33 1.61
C ALA A 334 -6.57 12.73 1.15
N LYS A 335 -5.26 12.98 1.09
CA LYS A 335 -4.70 14.22 0.55
C LYS A 335 -4.78 14.19 -0.97
N SER A 336 -4.93 15.35 -1.61
CA SER A 336 -4.79 15.43 -3.06
C SER A 336 -3.37 15.07 -3.48
N ILE A 337 -3.19 14.64 -4.73
CA ILE A 337 -1.87 14.19 -5.21
C ILE A 337 -0.78 15.27 -5.07
N ARG A 338 -1.15 16.56 -5.16
CA ARG A 338 -0.23 17.69 -5.02
C ARG A 338 0.18 17.97 -3.57
N GLU A 339 -0.63 17.55 -2.60
CA GLU A 339 -0.36 17.67 -1.16
C GLU A 339 0.38 16.45 -0.60
N GLN A 340 0.47 15.38 -1.38
CA GLN A 340 1.24 14.18 -1.03
C GLN A 340 2.73 14.44 -1.31
N SER A 341 3.58 14.05 -0.38
CA SER A 341 5.05 14.11 -0.52
C SER A 341 5.68 12.72 -0.69
N SER A 342 4.91 11.66 -0.48
CA SER A 342 5.34 10.27 -0.39
C SER A 342 4.10 9.37 -0.47
N LEU A 343 4.28 8.06 -0.71
CA LEU A 343 3.20 7.08 -0.89
C LEU A 343 2.10 7.62 -1.82
N PHE A 344 2.47 7.90 -3.06
CA PHE A 344 1.60 8.66 -3.95
C PHE A 344 0.44 7.80 -4.49
N TYR A 345 -0.80 8.28 -4.42
CA TYR A 345 -1.95 7.59 -5.00
C TYR A 345 -3.03 8.56 -5.46
N ALA A 346 -3.83 8.13 -6.43
CA ALA A 346 -4.96 8.90 -6.91
C ALA A 346 -6.08 8.92 -5.87
N ALA A 347 -6.36 10.09 -5.31
CA ALA A 347 -7.49 10.32 -4.40
C ALA A 347 -8.74 10.84 -5.13
N ALA A 348 -8.95 10.42 -6.39
CA ALA A 348 -10.05 10.89 -7.23
C ALA A 348 -11.42 10.37 -6.76
N VAL A 349 -11.42 9.24 -6.06
CA VAL A 349 -12.58 8.61 -5.43
C VAL A 349 -12.33 8.49 -3.92
N PRO A 350 -13.39 8.50 -3.09
CA PRO A 350 -13.23 8.37 -1.66
C PRO A 350 -12.52 7.06 -1.30
N VAL A 351 -11.46 7.17 -0.48
CA VAL A 351 -10.82 6.03 0.16
C VAL A 351 -11.23 6.06 1.63
N LYS A 352 -11.74 4.94 2.14
CA LYS A 352 -12.28 4.84 3.50
C LYS A 352 -11.44 3.86 4.29
N ILE A 353 -11.25 4.14 5.57
CA ILE A 353 -10.63 3.23 6.54
C ILE A 353 -11.69 2.95 7.61
N LEU A 354 -11.97 1.66 7.83
CA LEU A 354 -12.93 1.17 8.81
C LEU A 354 -12.19 0.45 9.93
N ASN A 355 -12.47 0.83 11.17
CA ASN A 355 -12.17 0.04 12.35
C ASN A 355 -13.40 -0.82 12.67
N ILE A 356 -13.20 -2.13 12.73
CA ILE A 356 -14.24 -3.12 12.95
C ILE A 356 -13.93 -3.82 14.27
N THR A 357 -14.92 -3.84 15.15
CA THR A 357 -14.84 -4.50 16.46
C THR A 357 -16.11 -5.31 16.70
N ARG A 358 -16.09 -6.24 17.65
CA ARG A 358 -17.30 -6.95 18.08
C ARG A 358 -18.01 -6.13 19.16
N ALA A 359 -19.33 -6.00 19.08
CA ALA A 359 -20.10 -5.43 20.18
C ALA A 359 -19.92 -6.30 21.44
N ASN A 360 -19.38 -5.74 22.51
CA ASN A 360 -19.27 -6.44 23.79
C ASN A 360 -20.65 -6.51 24.47
N ASP A 361 -21.05 -7.70 24.92
CA ASP A 361 -22.27 -7.91 25.74
C ASP A 361 -22.25 -7.17 27.10
N LYS A 362 -21.13 -6.52 27.46
CA LYS A 362 -20.94 -5.83 28.74
C LYS A 362 -21.25 -4.33 28.68
N LYS A 363 -22.52 -3.98 28.39
CA LYS A 363 -23.13 -2.69 28.78
C LYS A 363 -24.60 -2.85 29.25
N VAL A 364 -24.94 -3.99 29.85
CA VAL A 364 -26.13 -4.10 30.72
C VAL A 364 -25.65 -4.33 32.15
N GLY A 365 -25.11 -3.28 32.74
CA GLY A 365 -24.76 -3.25 34.16
C GLY A 365 -25.67 -2.24 34.85
N ASN A 366 -26.68 -2.77 35.55
CA ASN A 366 -27.55 -2.16 36.55
C ASN A 366 -27.28 -0.69 36.88
N ASN A 367 -28.13 0.20 36.35
CA ASN A 367 -28.63 1.32 37.15
C ASN A 367 -29.90 0.84 37.87
N GLU A 368 -29.69 0.06 38.93
CA GLU A 368 -30.67 -0.11 40.00
C GLU A 368 -29.90 -0.04 41.33
N LYS A 369 -29.79 1.18 41.85
CA LYS A 369 -30.27 1.57 43.18
C LYS A 369 -30.02 3.05 43.43
#